data_AF-A0A838D7M5-F1
#
_entry.id   AF-A0A838D7M5-F1
#
_cell.length_a   1.000
_cell.length_b   1.000
_cell.length_c   1.000
_cell.angle_alpha   90.00
_cell.angle_beta   90.00
_cell.angle_gamma   90.00
#
_symmetry.space_group_name_H-M   'P 1'
#
loop_
_entity.id
_entity.type
_entity.pdbx_description
1 polymer ?
#
loop_
_entity_poly.entity_id
_entity_poly.type
_entity_poly.pdbx_seq_one_letter_code
_entity_poly.pdbx_strand_id
1 'polypeptide(L)'
;MNIIEIPFMAEAKTMGNQKTKNVSYYINESPHSLCLDKEDIMLAQIHACERLLNVTEDQMDLAAVEEEISNLKFAIELMKS
;
A
#
# COMPACT_ATOMS: atom_id res chain seq x y z
N MET A 1 26.28 9.82 -13.99
CA MET A 1 25.06 9.01 -14.19
C MET A 1 24.12 9.39 -13.06
N ASN A 2 23.17 10.29 -13.28
CA ASN A 2 22.18 10.60 -12.25
C ASN A 2 21.10 9.52 -12.35
N ILE A 3 21.14 8.57 -11.42
CA ILE A 3 20.06 7.60 -11.27
C ILE A 3 18.92 8.38 -10.63
N ILE A 4 17.87 8.65 -11.39
CA ILE A 4 16.60 9.12 -10.85
C ILE A 4 15.93 7.86 -10.31
N GLU A 5 16.02 7.65 -9.00
CA GLU A 5 15.25 6.60 -8.34
C GLU A 5 13.77 6.99 -8.43
N ILE A 6 13.02 6.24 -9.26
CA ILE A 6 11.58 6.37 -9.32
C ILE A 6 11.05 5.74 -8.03
N PRO A 7 10.35 6.49 -7.15
CA PRO A 7 9.82 5.94 -5.92
C PRO A 7 8.86 4.81 -6.28
N PHE A 8 9.13 3.66 -5.67
CA PHE A 8 8.47 2.39 -5.84
C PHE A 8 6.94 2.52 -6.03
N MET A 9 6.45 2.16 -7.22
CA MET A 9 5.02 2.21 -7.56
C MET A 9 4.34 0.92 -7.11
N ALA A 10 3.71 0.96 -5.94
CA ALA A 10 2.66 0.00 -5.59
C ALA A 10 1.31 0.48 -6.13
N GLU A 11 0.51 -0.44 -6.65
CA GLU A 11 -0.90 -0.23 -6.97
C GLU A 11 -1.76 -0.98 -5.95
N ALA A 12 -2.80 -0.33 -5.43
CA ALA A 12 -3.75 -0.94 -4.51
C ALA A 12 -5.10 -1.10 -5.20
N LYS A 13 -5.80 -2.21 -4.89
CA LYS A 13 -7.19 -2.44 -5.32
C LYS A 13 -7.97 -3.08 -4.19
N THR A 14 -9.22 -2.66 -4.01
CA THR A 14 -10.18 -3.39 -3.19
C THR A 14 -10.61 -4.66 -3.91
N MET A 15 -10.65 -5.77 -3.18
CA MET A 15 -11.14 -7.05 -3.69
C MET A 15 -12.08 -7.71 -2.68
N GLY A 16 -12.89 -8.66 -3.17
CA GLY A 16 -13.81 -9.42 -2.34
C GLY A 16 -15.23 -8.84 -2.28
N ASN A 17 -16.09 -9.55 -1.57
CA ASN A 17 -17.50 -9.18 -1.39
C ASN A 17 -17.72 -8.40 -0.08
N GLN A 18 -18.97 -8.10 0.26
CA GLN A 18 -19.31 -7.31 1.46
C GLN A 18 -18.78 -7.87 2.79
N LYS A 19 -18.47 -9.17 2.87
CA LYS A 19 -18.01 -9.84 4.09
C LYS A 19 -16.52 -10.14 4.10
N THR A 20 -15.84 -10.02 2.96
CA THR A 20 -14.45 -10.44 2.78
C THR A 20 -13.63 -9.35 2.09
N LYS A 21 -14.04 -8.09 2.27
CA LYS A 21 -13.40 -6.97 1.60
C LYS A 21 -11.96 -6.83 2.12
N ASN A 22 -11.00 -6.73 1.22
CA ASN A 22 -9.60 -6.52 1.54
C ASN A 22 -8.92 -5.65 0.49
N VAL A 23 -7.69 -5.20 0.77
CA VAL A 23 -6.85 -4.51 -0.19
C VAL A 23 -5.77 -5.45 -0.69
N SER A 24 -5.60 -5.50 -2.01
CA SER A 24 -4.54 -6.24 -2.67
C SER A 24 -3.56 -5.29 -3.34
N TYR A 25 -2.29 -5.68 -3.34
CA TYR A 25 -1.20 -4.87 -3.86
C TYR A 25 -0.54 -5.51 -5.06
N TYR A 26 -0.24 -4.69 -6.05
CA TYR A 26 0.70 -5.02 -7.11
C TYR A 26 1.92 -4.12 -6.99
N ILE A 27 3.09 -4.73 -6.95
CA ILE A 27 4.35 -4.02 -6.74
C ILE A 27 5.15 -4.04 -8.05
N ASN A 28 5.44 -2.86 -8.59
CA ASN A 28 6.35 -2.71 -9.72
C ASN A 28 7.80 -2.66 -9.23
N GLU A 29 8.44 -3.81 -9.06
CA GLU A 29 9.85 -3.87 -8.71
C GLU A 29 10.72 -3.60 -9.94
N SER A 30 11.71 -2.70 -9.81
CA SER A 30 12.84 -2.67 -10.72
C SER A 30 13.68 -3.95 -10.52
N PRO A 31 14.21 -4.58 -11.56
CA PRO A 31 15.12 -5.74 -11.42
C PRO A 31 16.42 -5.44 -10.65
N HIS A 32 16.65 -4.17 -10.27
CA HIS A 32 17.76 -3.73 -9.42
C HIS A 32 17.37 -3.51 -7.94
N SER A 33 16.14 -3.80 -7.53
CA SER A 33 15.57 -3.52 -6.20
C SER A 33 16.06 -4.44 -5.06
N LEU A 34 17.28 -4.96 -5.16
CA LEU A 34 17.86 -5.99 -4.26
C LEU A 34 17.94 -5.63 -2.75
N CYS A 35 17.45 -4.47 -2.32
CA CYS A 35 17.36 -4.05 -0.92
C CYS A 35 16.10 -3.19 -0.66
N LEU A 36 14.92 -3.79 -0.69
CA LEU A 36 13.74 -3.12 -0.16
C LEU A 36 13.46 -3.63 1.24
N ASP A 37 13.56 -2.72 2.21
CA ASP A 37 13.22 -3.04 3.58
C ASP A 37 11.69 -3.14 3.72
N LYS A 38 11.23 -3.94 4.68
CA LYS A 38 9.80 -4.16 4.92
C LYS A 38 9.06 -2.86 5.20
N GLU A 39 9.74 -1.88 5.83
CA GLU A 39 9.18 -0.56 6.07
C GLU A 39 8.91 0.18 4.75
N ASP A 40 9.84 0.15 3.79
CA ASP A 40 9.67 0.81 2.48
C ASP A 40 8.50 0.20 1.70
N ILE A 41 8.35 -1.12 1.76
CA ILE A 41 7.22 -1.83 1.15
C ILE A 41 5.90 -1.36 1.77
N MET A 42 5.83 -1.28 3.11
CA MET A 42 4.61 -0.82 3.81
C MET A 42 4.29 0.65 3.53
N LEU A 43 5.30 1.52 3.45
CA LEU A 43 5.12 2.92 3.08
C LEU A 43 4.56 3.07 1.66
N ALA A 44 5.06 2.27 0.72
CA ALA A 44 4.53 2.26 -0.63
C ALA A 44 3.08 1.76 -0.71
N GLN A 45 2.73 0.75 0.09
CA GLN A 45 1.36 0.26 0.23
C GLN A 45 0.44 1.35 0.80
N ILE A 46 0.88 2.10 1.83
CA ILE A 46 0.15 3.25 2.36
C ILE A 46 -0.13 4.26 1.25
N HIS A 47 0.88 4.66 0.49
CA HIS A 47 0.69 5.61 -0.61
C HIS A 47 -0.22 5.08 -1.72
N ALA A 48 -0.20 3.77 -1.98
CA ALA A 48 -1.12 3.14 -2.91
C ALA A 48 -2.57 3.17 -2.40
N CYS A 49 -2.78 2.91 -1.11
CA CYS A 49 -4.07 3.02 -0.44
C CYS A 49 -4.59 4.46 -0.43
N GLU A 50 -3.73 5.45 -0.18
CA GLU A 50 -4.10 6.88 -0.24
C GLU A 50 -4.57 7.28 -1.65
N ARG A 51 -3.90 6.78 -2.70
CA ARG A 51 -4.33 6.98 -4.09
C ARG A 51 -5.66 6.30 -4.39
N LEU A 52 -5.85 5.07 -3.89
CA LEU A 52 -7.09 4.33 -4.05
C LEU A 52 -8.26 5.05 -3.36
N LEU A 53 -8.05 5.51 -2.12
CA LEU A 53 -9.06 6.23 -1.33
C LEU A 53 -9.59 7.46 -2.06
N ASN A 54 -8.74 8.20 -2.79
CA ASN A 54 -9.14 9.38 -3.55
C ASN A 54 -10.09 9.09 -4.72
N VAL A 55 -10.16 7.84 -5.19
CA VAL A 55 -11.00 7.43 -6.34
C VAL A 55 -12.09 6.43 -5.96
N THR A 56 -12.15 6.03 -4.69
CA THR A 56 -13.16 5.07 -4.19
C THR A 56 -14.42 5.80 -3.75
N GLU A 57 -15.57 5.39 -4.28
CA GLU A 57 -16.89 5.94 -3.92
C GLU A 57 -17.72 4.99 -3.04
N ASP A 58 -17.48 3.67 -3.13
CA ASP A 58 -18.21 2.67 -2.36
C ASP A 58 -17.80 2.71 -0.88
N GLN A 59 -18.78 2.81 0.02
CA GLN A 59 -18.54 2.99 1.46
C GLN A 59 -17.82 1.83 2.11
N MET A 60 -18.05 0.59 1.66
CA MET A 60 -17.35 -0.55 2.24
C MET A 60 -15.92 -0.61 1.72
N ASP A 61 -15.72 -0.26 0.45
CA ASP A 61 -14.37 -0.15 -0.11
C ASP A 61 -13.58 0.96 0.60
N LEU A 62 -14.21 2.10 0.89
CA LEU A 62 -13.61 3.16 1.71
C LEU A 62 -13.19 2.64 3.08
N ALA A 63 -14.11 1.99 3.81
CA ALA A 63 -13.82 1.44 5.13
C ALA A 63 -12.67 0.42 5.11
N ALA A 64 -12.64 -0.47 4.11
CA ALA A 64 -11.56 -1.45 3.96
C ALA A 64 -10.20 -0.79 3.68
N VAL A 65 -10.17 0.29 2.90
CA VAL A 65 -8.93 1.03 2.60
C VAL A 65 -8.44 1.81 3.81
N GLU A 66 -9.34 2.44 4.58
CA GLU A 66 -8.99 3.15 5.82
C GLU A 66 -8.48 2.21 6.92
N GLU A 67 -9.11 1.05 7.08
CA GLU A 67 -8.67 0.00 8.00
C GLU A 67 -7.27 -0.48 7.64
N GLU A 68 -7.04 -0.75 6.36
CA GLU A 68 -5.73 -1.20 5.87
C GLU A 68 -4.63 -0.16 6.09
N ILE A 69 -4.89 1.13 5.82
CA ILE A 69 -3.94 2.22 6.14
C ILE A 69 -3.59 2.23 7.63
N SER A 70 -4.58 2.02 8.49
CA SER A 70 -4.39 2.00 9.94
C SER A 70 -3.53 0.80 10.37
N ASN A 71 -3.79 -0.38 9.80
CA ASN A 71 -3.02 -1.60 10.06
C ASN A 71 -1.55 -1.47 9.62
N LEU A 72 -1.30 -0.90 8.44
CA LEU A 72 0.06 -0.67 7.93
C LEU A 72 0.84 0.30 8.81
N LYS A 73 0.21 1.41 9.22
CA LYS A 73 0.83 2.38 10.14
C LYS A 73 1.19 1.73 11.48
N PHE A 74 0.27 0.96 12.06
CA PHE A 74 0.51 0.22 13.30
C PHE A 74 1.65 -0.80 13.15
N ALA A 75 1.73 -1.51 12.03
CA ALA A 75 2.80 -2.45 11.77
C ALA A 75 4.18 -1.76 11.71
N ILE A 76 4.27 -0.60 11.05
CA ILE A 76 5.49 0.22 11.01
C ILE A 76 5.88 0.68 12.42
N GLU A 77 4.92 1.15 13.22
CA GLU A 77 5.19 1.57 14.60
C GLU A 77 5.72 0.41 15.45
N LEU A 78 5.15 -0.78 15.31
CA LEU A 78 5.60 -1.98 16.03
C LEU A 78 7.03 -2.39 15.64
N MET A 79 7.43 -2.18 14.39
CA MET A 79 8.80 -2.46 13.93
C MET A 79 9.84 -1.49 14.50
N LYS A 80 9.42 -0.29 14.91
CA LYS A 80 10.28 0.76 15.49
C LYS A 80 10.41 0.67 17.01
N SER A 81 9.69 -0.26 17.65
CA SER A 81 9.63 -0.44 19.11
C SER A 81 10.73 -1.35 19.66
#